data_AF-A0A532TAT9-F1
#
_entry.id   AF-A0A532TAT9-F1
#
_cell.length_a   1.000
_cell.length_b   1.000
_cell.length_c   1.000
_cell.angle_alpha   90.00
_cell.angle_beta   90.00
_cell.angle_gamma   90.00
#
_symmetry.space_group_name_H-M   'P 1'
#
loop_
_entity.id
_entity.type
_entity.pdbx_description
1 polymer ?
#
loop_
_entity_poly.entity_id
_entity_poly.type
_entity_poly.pdbx_seq_one_letter_code
_entity_poly.pdbx_strand_id
1 'polypeptide(L)'
;MSYIEKKYRLKINEIFEDLPILENYLIELLNRNSIKVINEIASVCAKFNKSINLILKKYYPEIKEMKDKLEIKSFLKFYYELIAKLTDLVRNIINFQKIDPEYYDKLIEFIDNKETLINGKYKTICTKELTAFYDPTSRANLEKIISEKFLMKSKQYFTIGSLEEEIKKIAKIAGANQVLILPVEESYRKELESAESIISYTVLDDKDKKILHKIGTELKQYLESKNYNVVVKPSFIITNAKLFSD
;
A
#
# COMPACT_ATOMS: atom_id res chain seq x y z
N MET A 1 12.16 -11.69 -29.95
CA MET A 1 10.75 -11.93 -29.57
C MET A 1 10.29 -13.29 -30.02
N SER A 2 9.57 -14.02 -29.16
CA SER A 2 8.92 -15.29 -29.51
C SER A 2 7.76 -15.07 -30.51
N TYR A 3 7.37 -16.11 -31.26
CA TYR A 3 6.19 -16.07 -32.15
C TYR A 3 4.91 -15.67 -31.40
N ILE A 4 4.75 -16.19 -30.18
CA ILE A 4 3.62 -15.87 -29.29
C ILE A 4 3.66 -14.39 -28.87
N GLU A 5 4.84 -13.89 -28.53
CA GLU A 5 5.07 -12.51 -28.12
C GLU A 5 4.76 -11.51 -29.24
N LYS A 6 5.20 -11.81 -30.47
CA LYS A 6 4.86 -11.01 -31.67
C LYS A 6 3.35 -10.99 -31.92
N LYS A 7 2.69 -12.15 -31.83
CA LYS A 7 1.24 -12.28 -32.01
C LYS A 7 0.45 -11.47 -30.97
N TYR A 8 0.88 -11.49 -29.70
CA TYR A 8 0.21 -10.71 -28.65
C TYR A 8 0.51 -9.23 -28.73
N ARG A 9 1.71 -8.82 -29.13
CA ARG A 9 2.00 -7.41 -29.42
C ARG A 9 1.10 -6.87 -30.52
N LEU A 10 0.93 -7.61 -31.62
CA LEU A 10 0.02 -7.21 -32.70
C LEU A 10 -1.40 -6.99 -32.17
N LYS A 11 -1.92 -7.92 -31.36
CA LYS A 11 -3.25 -7.75 -30.74
C LYS A 11 -3.35 -6.56 -29.79
N ILE A 12 -2.28 -6.22 -29.08
CA ILE A 12 -2.26 -5.04 -28.21
C ILE A 12 -2.31 -3.77 -29.07
N ASN A 13 -1.53 -3.74 -30.16
CA ASN A 13 -1.53 -2.62 -31.10
C ASN A 13 -2.89 -2.45 -31.78
N GLU A 14 -3.51 -3.53 -32.26
CA GLU A 14 -4.88 -3.51 -32.81
C GLU A 14 -5.86 -2.88 -31.81
N ILE A 15 -5.81 -3.29 -30.53
CA ILE A 15 -6.68 -2.69 -29.50
C ILE A 15 -6.36 -1.21 -29.32
N PHE A 16 -5.09 -0.82 -29.30
CA PHE A 16 -4.70 0.59 -29.17
C PHE A 16 -5.04 1.45 -30.38
N GLU A 17 -5.07 0.89 -31.59
CA GLU A 17 -5.49 1.57 -32.83
C GLU A 17 -7.00 1.86 -32.83
N ASP A 18 -7.81 1.05 -32.15
CA ASP A 18 -9.26 1.29 -32.01
C ASP A 18 -9.60 2.37 -30.96
N LEU A 19 -8.70 2.64 -30.00
CA LEU A 19 -8.98 3.58 -28.90
C LEU A 19 -9.10 5.05 -29.35
N PRO A 20 -8.31 5.58 -30.30
CA PRO A 20 -8.50 6.91 -30.86
C PRO A 20 -9.92 7.19 -31.38
N ILE A 21 -10.60 6.19 -31.93
CA ILE A 21 -12.00 6.34 -32.39
C ILE A 21 -12.90 6.65 -31.19
N LEU A 22 -12.69 5.96 -30.06
CA LEU A 22 -13.42 6.20 -28.83
C LEU A 22 -13.04 7.53 -28.17
N GLU A 23 -11.78 7.96 -28.29
CA GLU A 23 -11.31 9.27 -27.81
C GLU A 23 -11.99 10.41 -28.57
N ASN A 24 -12.04 10.35 -29.90
CA ASN A 24 -12.73 11.36 -30.71
C ASN A 24 -14.22 11.43 -30.37
N TYR A 25 -14.87 10.26 -30.24
CA TYR A 25 -16.26 10.22 -29.81
C TYR A 25 -16.46 10.77 -28.39
N LEU A 26 -15.51 10.52 -27.48
CA LEU A 26 -15.54 11.11 -26.14
C LEU A 26 -15.41 12.63 -26.18
N ILE A 27 -14.50 13.17 -26.99
CA ILE A 27 -14.33 14.62 -27.18
C ILE A 27 -15.62 15.24 -27.71
N GLU A 28 -16.28 14.61 -28.69
CA GLU A 28 -17.59 15.06 -29.18
C GLU A 28 -18.65 15.10 -28.08
N LEU A 29 -18.69 14.11 -27.19
CA LEU A 29 -19.61 14.08 -26.05
C LEU A 29 -19.26 15.17 -25.03
N LEU A 30 -17.97 15.37 -24.73
CA LEU A 30 -17.51 16.41 -23.81
C LEU A 30 -17.86 17.80 -24.33
N ASN A 31 -17.65 18.07 -25.63
CA ASN A 31 -17.98 19.35 -26.26
C ASN A 31 -19.47 19.70 -26.22
N ARG A 32 -20.36 18.71 -26.08
CA ARG A 32 -21.80 18.97 -25.91
C ARG A 32 -22.13 19.60 -24.56
N ASN A 33 -21.22 19.58 -23.58
CA ASN A 33 -21.35 20.21 -22.26
C ASN A 33 -22.74 19.99 -21.63
N SER A 34 -23.23 18.75 -21.66
CA SER A 34 -24.60 18.41 -21.29
C SER A 34 -24.66 17.23 -20.33
N ILE A 35 -25.48 17.34 -19.28
CA ILE A 35 -25.74 16.24 -18.34
C ILE A 35 -26.40 15.06 -19.06
N LYS A 36 -27.16 15.32 -20.12
CA LYS A 36 -27.88 14.26 -20.86
C LYS A 36 -26.94 13.23 -21.48
N VAL A 37 -25.71 13.64 -21.81
CA VAL A 37 -24.73 12.75 -22.43
C VAL A 37 -23.93 11.90 -21.43
N ILE A 38 -24.21 12.03 -20.13
CA ILE A 38 -23.41 11.36 -19.09
C ILE A 38 -23.47 9.83 -19.18
N ASN A 39 -24.61 9.28 -19.59
CA ASN A 39 -24.76 7.84 -19.79
C ASN A 39 -23.92 7.35 -20.97
N GLU A 40 -23.80 8.14 -22.03
CA GLU A 40 -22.92 7.83 -23.16
C GLU A 40 -21.45 7.92 -22.73
N ILE A 41 -21.07 8.95 -21.96
CA ILE A 41 -19.71 9.09 -21.40
C ILE A 41 -19.38 7.88 -20.50
N ALA A 42 -20.31 7.45 -19.64
CA ALA A 42 -20.14 6.26 -18.80
C ALA A 42 -19.97 4.98 -19.64
N SER A 43 -20.73 4.85 -20.74
CA SER A 43 -20.59 3.74 -21.69
C SER A 43 -19.22 3.73 -22.37
N VAL A 44 -18.71 4.90 -22.78
CA VAL A 44 -17.36 5.04 -23.34
C VAL A 44 -16.29 4.69 -22.30
N CYS A 45 -16.44 5.16 -21.06
CA CYS A 45 -15.56 4.79 -19.95
C CYS A 45 -15.52 3.26 -19.71
N ALA A 46 -16.67 2.59 -19.80
CA ALA A 46 -16.76 1.14 -19.70
C ALA A 46 -16.05 0.42 -20.85
N LYS A 47 -16.14 0.94 -22.08
CA LYS A 47 -15.40 0.41 -23.25
C LYS A 47 -13.89 0.54 -23.06
N PHE A 48 -13.40 1.71 -22.64
CA PHE A 48 -11.98 1.89 -22.30
C PHE A 48 -11.54 0.87 -21.24
N ASN A 49 -12.27 0.76 -20.14
CA ASN A 49 -11.92 -0.17 -19.07
C ASN A 49 -11.89 -1.64 -19.54
N LYS A 50 -12.82 -2.04 -20.41
CA LYS A 50 -12.85 -3.39 -20.98
C LYS A 50 -11.61 -3.67 -21.84
N SER A 51 -11.24 -2.75 -22.73
CA SER A 51 -10.07 -2.89 -23.60
C SER A 51 -8.76 -2.92 -22.81
N ILE A 52 -8.60 -2.03 -21.84
CA ILE A 52 -7.40 -1.95 -20.99
C ILE A 52 -7.24 -3.20 -20.13
N ASN A 53 -8.32 -3.69 -19.52
CA ASN A 53 -8.26 -4.94 -18.74
C ASN A 53 -7.96 -6.17 -19.59
N LEU A 54 -8.43 -6.20 -20.84
CA LEU A 54 -8.12 -7.29 -21.76
C LEU A 54 -6.62 -7.34 -22.06
N ILE A 55 -6.00 -6.19 -22.32
CA ILE A 55 -4.55 -6.08 -22.52
C ILE A 55 -3.80 -6.60 -21.29
N LEU A 56 -4.14 -6.11 -20.10
CA LEU A 56 -3.42 -6.44 -18.87
C LEU A 56 -3.53 -7.89 -18.43
N LYS A 57 -4.72 -8.49 -18.55
CA LYS A 57 -4.94 -9.86 -18.09
C LYS A 57 -4.41 -10.89 -19.07
N LYS A 58 -4.50 -10.63 -20.37
CA LYS A 58 -4.30 -11.66 -21.41
C LYS A 58 -3.02 -11.48 -22.21
N TYR A 59 -2.63 -10.25 -22.53
CA TYR A 59 -1.60 -10.01 -23.54
C TYR A 59 -0.31 -9.43 -22.95
N TYR A 60 -0.42 -8.48 -22.01
CA TYR A 60 0.73 -7.82 -21.37
C TYR A 60 1.67 -8.77 -20.60
N PRO A 61 1.20 -9.80 -19.87
CA PRO A 61 2.08 -10.71 -19.12
C PRO A 61 3.04 -11.50 -20.01
N GLU A 62 2.65 -11.70 -21.27
CA GLU A 62 3.37 -12.51 -22.25
C GLU A 62 4.46 -11.71 -22.99
N ILE A 63 4.40 -10.38 -22.93
CA ILE A 63 5.47 -9.51 -23.42
C ILE A 63 6.65 -9.66 -22.47
N LYS A 64 7.83 -9.98 -22.99
CA LYS A 64 9.07 -10.12 -22.22
C LYS A 64 10.05 -8.99 -22.51
N GLU A 65 10.04 -8.48 -23.74
CA GLU A 65 10.92 -7.39 -24.14
C GLU A 65 10.64 -6.11 -23.33
N MET A 66 11.69 -5.55 -22.74
CA MET A 66 11.59 -4.41 -21.83
C MET A 66 11.16 -3.12 -22.52
N LYS A 67 11.62 -2.89 -23.76
CA LYS A 67 11.26 -1.71 -24.55
C LYS A 67 9.77 -1.72 -24.87
N ASP A 68 9.26 -2.85 -25.33
CA ASP A 68 7.83 -3.04 -25.61
C ASP A 68 6.97 -2.94 -24.34
N LYS A 69 7.44 -3.51 -23.23
CA LYS A 69 6.77 -3.33 -21.93
C LYS A 69 6.65 -1.87 -21.54
N LEU A 70 7.74 -1.11 -21.69
CA LEU A 70 7.76 0.31 -21.34
C LEU A 70 6.76 1.09 -22.20
N GLU A 71 6.76 0.84 -23.51
CA GLU A 71 5.84 1.47 -24.44
C GLU A 71 4.38 1.16 -24.06
N ILE A 72 4.02 -0.11 -23.98
CA ILE A 72 2.66 -0.56 -23.64
C ILE A 72 2.23 -0.02 -22.26
N LYS A 73 3.11 -0.07 -21.26
CA LYS A 73 2.81 0.41 -19.91
C LYS A 73 2.57 1.92 -19.87
N SER A 74 3.27 2.70 -20.70
CA SER A 74 3.08 4.15 -20.80
C SER A 74 1.71 4.49 -21.38
N PHE A 75 1.27 3.76 -22.42
CA PHE A 75 -0.09 3.86 -22.95
C PHE A 75 -1.13 3.45 -21.92
N LEU A 76 -0.97 2.30 -21.25
CA LEU A 76 -1.89 1.84 -20.22
C LEU A 76 -2.03 2.87 -19.08
N LYS A 77 -0.93 3.51 -18.68
CA LYS A 77 -0.93 4.53 -17.62
C LYS A 77 -1.81 5.73 -18.00
N PHE A 78 -1.70 6.23 -19.24
CA PHE A 78 -2.58 7.30 -19.74
C PHE A 78 -4.05 6.91 -19.64
N TYR A 79 -4.43 5.74 -20.17
CA TYR A 79 -5.84 5.32 -20.15
C TYR A 79 -6.37 5.06 -18.74
N TYR A 80 -5.51 4.62 -17.81
CA TYR A 80 -5.91 4.51 -16.41
C TYR A 80 -6.25 5.86 -15.78
N GLU A 81 -5.42 6.88 -16.03
CA GLU A 81 -5.72 8.23 -15.56
C GLU A 81 -6.97 8.80 -16.24
N LEU A 82 -7.19 8.52 -17.53
CA LEU A 82 -8.41 8.90 -18.25
C LEU A 82 -9.65 8.25 -17.62
N ILE A 83 -9.63 6.93 -17.41
CA ILE A 83 -10.74 6.20 -16.76
C ILE A 83 -11.03 6.77 -15.38
N ALA A 84 -10.00 7.09 -14.59
CA ALA A 84 -10.18 7.68 -13.27
C ALA A 84 -10.88 9.06 -13.35
N LYS A 85 -10.42 9.95 -14.24
CA LYS A 85 -11.03 11.27 -14.44
C LYS A 85 -12.45 11.19 -14.97
N LEU A 86 -12.75 10.25 -15.87
CA LEU A 86 -14.11 10.02 -16.40
C LEU A 86 -15.03 9.42 -15.34
N THR A 87 -14.53 8.52 -14.50
CA THR A 87 -15.31 7.96 -13.38
C THR A 87 -15.67 9.05 -12.38
N ASP A 88 -14.71 9.94 -12.08
CA ASP A 88 -14.96 11.08 -11.21
C ASP A 88 -15.97 12.06 -11.82
N LEU A 89 -15.84 12.36 -13.13
CA LEU A 89 -16.82 13.17 -13.87
C LEU A 89 -18.24 12.61 -13.74
N VAL A 90 -18.40 11.32 -14.07
CA VAL A 90 -19.69 10.62 -14.01
C VAL A 90 -20.26 10.66 -12.60
N ARG A 91 -19.43 10.41 -11.59
CA ARG A 91 -19.85 10.46 -10.19
C ARG A 91 -20.29 11.86 -9.76
N ASN A 92 -19.55 12.90 -10.13
CA ASN A 92 -19.85 14.27 -9.76
C ASN A 92 -21.15 14.75 -10.43
N ILE A 93 -21.36 14.42 -11.71
CA ILE A 93 -22.59 14.78 -12.43
C ILE A 93 -23.80 14.02 -11.89
N ILE A 94 -23.66 12.74 -11.56
CA ILE A 94 -24.75 11.94 -10.96
C ILE A 94 -25.14 12.52 -9.59
N ASN A 95 -24.18 12.88 -8.75
CA ASN A 95 -24.43 13.30 -7.38
C ASN A 95 -24.90 14.76 -7.27
N PHE A 96 -24.34 15.66 -8.08
CA PHE A 96 -24.55 17.10 -7.93
C PHE A 96 -25.33 17.74 -9.08
N GLN A 97 -25.48 17.04 -10.22
CA GLN A 97 -26.14 17.56 -11.43
C GLN A 97 -25.62 18.93 -11.88
N LYS A 98 -24.35 19.23 -11.58
CA LYS A 98 -23.68 20.46 -11.99
C LYS A 98 -22.65 20.14 -13.06
N ILE A 99 -22.63 20.99 -14.08
CA ILE A 99 -21.59 21.00 -15.10
C ILE A 99 -20.58 22.04 -14.67
N ASP A 100 -19.32 21.64 -14.56
CA ASP A 100 -18.20 22.57 -14.46
C ASP A 100 -17.50 22.61 -15.83
N PRO A 101 -17.71 23.66 -16.64
CA PRO A 101 -17.09 23.78 -17.96
C PRO A 101 -15.57 23.72 -17.91
N GLU A 102 -14.94 24.27 -16.86
CA GLU A 102 -13.49 24.26 -16.71
C GLU A 102 -12.95 22.83 -16.54
N TYR A 103 -13.73 21.95 -15.90
CA TYR A 103 -13.38 20.55 -15.75
C TYR A 103 -13.49 19.78 -17.08
N TYR A 104 -14.46 20.11 -17.92
CA TYR A 104 -14.61 19.53 -19.27
C TYR A 104 -13.46 19.99 -20.19
N ASP A 105 -13.13 21.27 -20.17
CA ASP A 105 -12.02 21.82 -20.97
C ASP A 105 -10.68 21.18 -20.58
N LYS A 106 -10.42 21.02 -19.27
CA LYS A 106 -9.24 20.29 -18.77
C LYS A 106 -9.21 18.82 -19.17
N LEU A 107 -10.38 18.18 -19.30
CA LEU A 107 -10.48 16.80 -19.76
C LEU A 107 -10.17 16.68 -21.26
N ILE A 108 -10.67 17.61 -22.08
CA ILE A 108 -10.37 17.67 -23.51
C ILE A 108 -8.88 17.95 -23.70
N GLU A 109 -8.33 18.96 -23.01
CA GLU A 109 -6.89 19.27 -23.03
C GLU A 109 -6.04 18.06 -22.62
N PHE A 110 -6.50 17.27 -21.64
CA PHE A 110 -5.80 16.05 -21.23
C PHE A 110 -5.78 14.99 -22.33
N ILE A 111 -6.88 14.82 -23.07
CA ILE A 111 -6.97 13.87 -24.19
C ILE A 111 -6.12 14.36 -25.36
N ASP A 112 -6.16 15.64 -25.69
CA ASP A 112 -5.37 16.23 -26.79
C ASP A 112 -3.87 16.17 -26.50
N ASN A 113 -3.46 16.32 -25.24
CA ASN A 113 -2.06 16.21 -24.81
C ASN A 113 -1.56 14.76 -24.65
N LYS A 114 -2.31 13.75 -25.12
CA LYS A 114 -1.99 12.32 -24.97
C LYS A 114 -0.55 11.99 -25.36
N GLU A 115 -0.11 12.39 -26.55
CA GLU A 115 1.23 12.03 -27.05
C GLU A 115 2.35 12.62 -26.19
N THR A 116 2.19 13.87 -25.77
CA THR A 116 3.13 14.58 -24.89
C THR A 116 3.20 13.91 -23.51
N LEU A 117 2.05 13.54 -22.95
CA LEU A 117 1.95 12.88 -21.64
C LEU A 117 2.58 11.47 -21.68
N ILE A 118 2.31 10.70 -22.73
CA ILE A 118 2.86 9.36 -22.93
C ILE A 118 4.37 9.42 -23.11
N ASN A 119 4.87 10.24 -24.04
CA ASN A 119 6.29 10.29 -24.39
C ASN A 119 7.16 10.97 -23.32
N GLY A 120 6.60 11.89 -22.53
CA GLY A 120 7.32 12.59 -21.47
C GLY A 120 7.10 11.97 -20.10
N LYS A 121 6.02 12.39 -19.44
CA LYS A 121 5.74 12.09 -18.02
C LYS A 121 5.61 10.59 -17.78
N TYR A 122 4.75 9.90 -18.52
CA TYR A 122 4.44 8.49 -18.24
C TYR A 122 5.58 7.56 -18.61
N LYS A 123 6.27 7.80 -19.73
CA LYS A 123 7.48 7.04 -20.08
C LYS A 123 8.53 7.14 -18.97
N THR A 124 8.75 8.33 -18.43
CA THR A 124 9.71 8.54 -17.32
C THR A 124 9.30 7.79 -16.06
N ILE A 125 8.03 7.90 -15.64
CA ILE A 125 7.50 7.18 -14.47
C ILE A 125 7.60 5.66 -14.68
N CYS A 126 7.14 5.17 -15.83
CA CYS A 126 7.16 3.74 -16.14
C CYS A 126 8.59 3.20 -16.21
N THR A 127 9.53 4.00 -16.71
CA THR A 127 10.97 3.63 -16.72
C THR A 127 11.46 3.45 -15.29
N LYS A 128 11.24 4.45 -14.41
CA LYS A 128 11.64 4.35 -12.99
C LYS A 128 11.00 3.15 -12.30
N GLU A 129 9.70 2.92 -12.49
CA GLU A 129 8.98 1.79 -11.88
C GLU A 129 9.52 0.45 -12.39
N LEU A 130 9.74 0.32 -13.69
CA LEU A 130 10.26 -0.91 -14.29
C LEU A 130 11.72 -1.14 -13.87
N THR A 131 12.56 -0.11 -13.86
CA THR A 131 13.93 -0.21 -13.35
C THR A 131 13.93 -0.64 -11.89
N ALA A 132 13.11 -0.03 -11.01
CA ALA A 132 13.02 -0.44 -9.61
C ALA A 132 12.50 -1.88 -9.42
N PHE A 133 11.57 -2.33 -10.28
CA PHE A 133 11.02 -3.68 -10.22
C PHE A 133 11.99 -4.76 -10.73
N TYR A 134 12.80 -4.42 -11.74
CA TYR A 134 13.75 -5.34 -12.37
C TYR A 134 15.19 -5.16 -11.87
N ASP A 135 15.46 -4.18 -11.01
CA ASP A 135 16.75 -3.99 -10.35
C ASP A 135 17.05 -5.16 -9.40
N PRO A 136 18.11 -5.95 -9.65
CA PRO A 136 18.45 -7.12 -8.84
C PRO A 136 18.63 -6.78 -7.37
N THR A 137 19.21 -5.62 -7.06
CA THR A 137 19.43 -5.12 -5.70
C THR A 137 18.12 -4.81 -4.98
N SER A 138 17.23 -4.07 -5.63
CA SER A 138 15.90 -3.74 -5.09
C SER A 138 15.04 -5.00 -4.91
N ARG A 139 15.12 -5.95 -5.85
CA ARG A 139 14.43 -7.24 -5.75
C ARG A 139 14.99 -8.11 -4.62
N ALA A 140 16.31 -8.21 -4.49
CA ALA A 140 16.94 -8.94 -3.38
C ALA A 140 16.57 -8.33 -2.02
N ASN A 141 16.49 -7.00 -1.92
CA ASN A 141 16.03 -6.32 -0.72
C ASN A 141 14.56 -6.61 -0.40
N LEU A 142 13.67 -6.59 -1.40
CA LEU A 142 12.26 -6.95 -1.20
C LEU A 142 12.08 -8.43 -0.86
N GLU A 143 12.80 -9.33 -1.52
CA GLU A 143 12.80 -10.77 -1.22
C GLU A 143 13.37 -11.02 0.18
N LYS A 144 14.40 -10.27 0.61
CA LYS A 144 14.92 -10.29 1.99
C LYS A 144 13.85 -9.82 2.99
N ILE A 145 13.20 -8.69 2.76
CA ILE A 145 12.12 -8.19 3.63
C ILE A 145 10.95 -9.17 3.69
N ILE A 146 10.59 -9.78 2.55
CA ILE A 146 9.50 -10.75 2.47
C ILE A 146 9.88 -12.05 3.17
N SER A 147 11.10 -12.56 2.98
CA SER A 147 11.59 -13.76 3.66
C SER A 147 11.75 -13.52 5.16
N GLU A 148 12.20 -12.34 5.59
CA GLU A 148 12.16 -11.91 6.99
C GLU A 148 10.71 -11.89 7.51
N LYS A 149 9.75 -11.34 6.75
CA LYS A 149 8.31 -11.36 7.10
C LYS A 149 7.72 -12.77 7.16
N PHE A 150 8.15 -13.68 6.30
CA PHE A 150 7.69 -15.08 6.27
C PHE A 150 8.36 -15.95 7.32
N LEU A 151 9.61 -15.68 7.69
CA LEU A 151 10.29 -16.29 8.84
C LEU A 151 9.65 -15.81 10.14
N MET A 152 9.21 -14.56 10.20
CA MET A 152 8.50 -13.95 11.34
C MET A 152 6.98 -14.26 11.37
N LYS A 153 6.54 -15.35 10.71
CA LYS A 153 5.13 -15.75 10.46
C LYS A 153 4.18 -15.88 11.68
N SER A 154 4.53 -15.45 12.88
CA SER A 154 3.74 -15.72 14.10
C SER A 154 3.61 -14.57 15.10
N LYS A 155 4.15 -13.38 14.84
CA LYS A 155 4.08 -12.30 15.84
C LYS A 155 3.45 -11.04 15.26
N GLN A 156 2.17 -10.85 15.57
CA GLN A 156 1.39 -9.63 15.36
C GLN A 156 1.92 -8.47 16.21
N TYR A 157 3.20 -8.12 16.10
CA TYR A 157 3.80 -7.01 16.82
C TYR A 157 4.59 -6.15 15.86
N PHE A 158 3.89 -5.41 15.01
CA PHE A 158 4.46 -4.18 14.46
C PHE A 158 3.42 -3.07 14.46
N THR A 159 3.62 -2.14 15.40
CA THR A 159 3.29 -0.74 15.22
C THR A 159 4.61 0.02 15.23
N ILE A 160 4.85 0.90 14.26
CA ILE A 160 6.02 1.77 14.22
C ILE A 160 5.98 2.69 15.45
N GLY A 161 7.00 2.62 16.32
CA GLY A 161 7.14 3.38 17.56
C GLY A 161 8.42 3.00 18.33
N SER A 162 8.74 3.72 19.43
CA SER A 162 9.84 3.33 20.32
C SER A 162 9.54 2.00 21.04
N LEU A 163 10.56 1.32 21.56
CA LEU A 163 10.39 0.03 22.27
C LEU A 163 9.45 0.16 23.48
N GLU A 164 9.43 1.34 24.12
CA GLU A 164 8.46 1.75 25.13
C GLU A 164 7.01 1.81 24.61
N GLU A 165 6.78 2.44 23.47
CA GLU A 165 5.44 2.53 22.88
C GLU A 165 4.89 1.17 22.46
N GLU A 166 5.76 0.31 21.94
CA GLU A 166 5.41 -1.06 21.59
C GLU A 166 5.00 -1.87 22.83
N ILE A 167 5.75 -1.77 23.93
CA ILE A 167 5.40 -2.42 25.22
C ILE A 167 4.05 -1.92 25.74
N LYS A 168 3.83 -0.60 25.73
CA LYS A 168 2.57 0.01 26.19
C LYS A 168 1.38 -0.45 25.35
N LYS A 169 1.55 -0.60 24.03
CA LYS A 169 0.49 -1.07 23.12
C LYS A 169 0.18 -2.56 23.32
N ILE A 170 1.21 -3.40 23.44
CA ILE A 170 1.03 -4.85 23.68
C ILE A 170 0.30 -5.08 24.99
N ALA A 171 0.74 -4.41 26.05
CA ALA A 171 0.10 -4.51 27.36
C ALA A 171 -1.37 -4.02 27.32
N LYS A 172 -1.67 -2.92 26.62
CA LYS A 172 -3.06 -2.44 26.43
C LYS A 172 -3.94 -3.43 25.66
N ILE A 173 -3.41 -4.03 24.58
CA ILE A 173 -4.14 -5.05 23.79
C ILE A 173 -4.41 -6.30 24.65
N ALA A 174 -3.46 -6.68 25.50
CA ALA A 174 -3.59 -7.79 26.43
C ALA A 174 -4.58 -7.51 27.59
N GLY A 175 -5.05 -6.27 27.75
CA GLY A 175 -6.07 -5.88 28.73
C GLY A 175 -5.56 -4.98 29.87
N ALA A 176 -4.34 -4.45 29.80
CA ALA A 176 -3.82 -3.53 30.81
C ALA A 176 -4.51 -2.15 30.71
N ASN A 177 -4.89 -1.61 31.86
CA ASN A 177 -5.45 -0.27 31.99
C ASN A 177 -4.36 0.80 32.00
N GLN A 178 -3.33 0.59 32.80
CA GLN A 178 -2.18 1.48 32.90
C GLN A 178 -0.90 0.67 32.83
N VAL A 179 0.12 1.25 32.19
CA VAL A 179 1.44 0.66 32.03
C VAL A 179 2.47 1.74 32.37
N LEU A 180 3.28 1.48 33.38
CA LEU A 180 4.35 2.35 33.86
C LEU A 180 5.68 1.66 33.67
N ILE A 181 6.68 2.39 33.18
CA ILE A 181 8.05 1.91 33.05
C ILE A 181 8.89 2.70 34.05
N LEU A 182 9.54 2.00 34.96
CA LEU A 182 10.28 2.55 36.09
C LEU A 182 11.72 2.02 36.08
N PRO A 183 12.72 2.83 36.45
CA PRO A 183 14.10 2.36 36.55
C PRO A 183 14.18 1.30 37.66
N VAL A 184 15.09 0.33 37.49
CA VAL A 184 15.25 -0.75 38.47
C VAL A 184 15.86 -0.21 39.77
N GLU A 185 15.18 -0.44 40.89
CA GLU A 185 15.73 -0.23 42.23
C GLU A 185 16.73 -1.35 42.59
N GLU A 186 17.75 -1.04 43.40
CA GLU A 186 18.81 -1.99 43.80
C GLU A 186 18.29 -3.27 44.47
N SER A 187 17.11 -3.20 45.09
CA SER A 187 16.40 -4.34 45.69
C SER A 187 16.08 -5.45 44.68
N TYR A 188 15.80 -5.10 43.42
CA TYR A 188 15.43 -6.03 42.35
C TYR A 188 16.62 -6.56 41.54
N ARG A 189 17.81 -5.95 41.68
CA ARG A 189 19.05 -6.47 41.07
C ARG A 189 19.51 -7.79 41.70
N LYS A 190 18.99 -8.16 42.87
CA LYS A 190 19.18 -9.49 43.47
C LYS A 190 18.45 -10.60 42.71
N GLU A 191 17.40 -10.27 41.94
CA GLU A 191 16.64 -11.24 41.16
C GLU A 191 17.12 -11.34 39.69
N LEU A 192 17.70 -10.25 39.15
CA LEU A 192 18.35 -10.24 37.84
C LEU A 192 19.47 -9.19 37.87
N GLU A 193 20.73 -9.65 37.83
CA GLU A 193 21.91 -8.76 37.97
C GLU A 193 22.04 -7.73 36.83
N SER A 194 21.50 -8.05 35.65
CA SER A 194 21.49 -7.17 34.46
C SER A 194 20.21 -6.35 34.31
N ALA A 195 19.40 -6.20 35.36
CA ALA A 195 18.12 -5.50 35.26
C ALA A 195 18.30 -3.98 35.09
N GLU A 196 17.69 -3.43 34.04
CA GLU A 196 17.74 -2.00 33.72
C GLU A 196 16.37 -1.32 33.86
N SER A 197 15.27 -2.02 33.56
CA SER A 197 13.91 -1.45 33.61
C SER A 197 12.87 -2.38 34.24
N ILE A 198 11.89 -1.78 34.92
CA ILE A 198 10.70 -2.45 35.48
C ILE A 198 9.46 -1.96 34.72
N ILE A 199 8.65 -2.87 34.21
CA ILE A 199 7.38 -2.57 33.56
C ILE A 199 6.26 -2.99 34.53
N SER A 200 5.60 -2.03 35.16
CA SER A 200 4.42 -2.26 35.98
C SER A 200 3.15 -2.08 35.16
N TYR A 201 2.16 -2.95 35.34
CA TYR A 201 0.87 -2.87 34.66
C TYR A 201 -0.28 -3.13 35.62
N THR A 202 -1.38 -2.40 35.46
CA THR A 202 -2.59 -2.52 36.28
C THR A 202 -3.82 -2.88 35.44
N VAL A 203 -4.82 -3.46 36.07
CA VAL A 203 -6.12 -3.84 35.48
C VAL A 203 -7.26 -3.26 36.33
N LEU A 204 -8.46 -3.09 35.76
CA LEU A 204 -9.62 -2.48 36.45
C LEU A 204 -10.06 -3.25 37.71
N ASP A 205 -9.91 -4.57 37.69
CA ASP A 205 -10.21 -5.43 38.84
C ASP A 205 -8.94 -6.22 39.20
N ASP A 206 -8.25 -5.79 40.26
CA ASP A 206 -6.99 -6.38 40.75
C ASP A 206 -7.13 -7.86 41.15
N LYS A 207 -8.35 -8.38 41.20
CA LYS A 207 -8.64 -9.80 41.47
C LYS A 207 -8.53 -10.69 40.24
N ASP A 208 -8.41 -10.12 39.04
CA ASP A 208 -8.39 -10.88 37.78
C ASP A 208 -6.99 -11.43 37.45
N LYS A 209 -6.49 -12.31 38.33
CA LYS A 209 -5.16 -12.94 38.25
C LYS A 209 -4.86 -13.61 36.90
N LYS A 210 -5.90 -14.03 36.17
CA LYS A 210 -5.77 -14.62 34.82
C LYS A 210 -5.32 -13.60 33.78
N ILE A 211 -5.84 -12.37 33.86
CA ILE A 211 -5.50 -11.30 32.92
C ILE A 211 -4.08 -10.79 33.20
N LEU A 212 -3.74 -10.61 34.48
CA LEU A 212 -2.38 -10.26 34.91
C LEU A 212 -1.33 -11.28 34.42
N HIS A 213 -1.62 -12.57 34.53
CA HIS A 213 -0.73 -13.63 34.04
C HIS A 213 -0.62 -13.63 32.52
N LYS A 214 -1.74 -13.38 31.81
CA LYS A 214 -1.76 -13.28 30.34
C LYS A 214 -0.90 -12.12 29.85
N ILE A 215 -1.06 -10.92 30.43
CA ILE A 215 -0.25 -9.74 30.11
C ILE A 215 1.24 -10.04 30.37
N GLY A 216 1.56 -10.63 31.53
CA GLY A 216 2.91 -11.03 31.89
C GLY A 216 3.56 -11.98 30.88
N THR A 217 2.79 -12.96 30.40
CA THR A 217 3.26 -13.97 29.45
C THR A 217 3.47 -13.39 28.05
N GLU A 218 2.55 -12.54 27.58
CA GLU A 218 2.68 -11.90 26.26
C GLU A 218 3.87 -10.93 26.21
N LEU A 219 4.05 -10.12 27.26
CA LEU A 219 5.19 -9.21 27.35
C LEU A 219 6.52 -9.97 27.47
N LYS A 220 6.56 -11.08 28.22
CA LYS A 220 7.74 -11.95 28.29
C LYS A 220 8.09 -12.50 26.91
N GLN A 221 7.12 -13.08 26.19
CA GLN A 221 7.35 -13.64 24.86
C GLN A 221 7.80 -12.61 23.82
N TYR A 222 7.37 -11.36 23.98
CA TYR A 222 7.79 -10.25 23.14
C TYR A 222 9.23 -9.81 23.45
N LEU A 223 9.56 -9.60 24.73
CA LEU A 223 10.90 -9.19 25.16
C LEU A 223 11.96 -10.28 24.90
N GLU A 224 11.65 -11.55 25.18
CA GLU A 224 12.55 -12.68 24.87
C GLU A 224 12.79 -12.79 23.35
N SER A 225 11.80 -12.46 22.52
CA SER A 225 11.98 -12.47 21.06
C SER A 225 12.89 -11.37 20.52
N LYS A 226 13.17 -10.35 21.34
CA LYS A 226 14.17 -9.32 21.06
C LYS A 226 15.50 -9.59 21.79
N ASN A 227 15.71 -10.82 22.30
CA ASN A 227 16.89 -11.25 23.07
C ASN A 227 17.09 -10.55 24.42
N TYR A 228 16.00 -10.09 25.07
CA TYR A 228 16.05 -9.56 26.43
C TYR A 228 15.73 -10.64 27.46
N ASN A 229 16.39 -10.57 28.61
CA ASN A 229 16.12 -11.37 29.78
C ASN A 229 14.97 -10.74 30.57
N VAL A 230 14.04 -11.59 31.03
CA VAL A 230 12.77 -11.14 31.61
C VAL A 230 12.37 -12.01 32.80
N VAL A 231 12.09 -11.38 33.93
CA VAL A 231 11.48 -12.00 35.11
C VAL A 231 10.07 -11.47 35.27
N VAL A 232 9.07 -12.35 35.23
CA VAL A 232 7.65 -12.00 35.36
C VAL A 232 7.21 -12.14 36.81
N LYS A 233 6.62 -11.08 37.37
CA LYS A 233 5.92 -11.08 38.65
C LYS A 233 4.43 -10.78 38.42
N PRO A 234 3.55 -11.01 39.41
CA PRO A 234 2.11 -10.88 39.22
C PRO A 234 1.64 -9.51 38.70
N SER A 235 2.31 -8.42 39.08
CA SER A 235 1.90 -7.04 38.76
C SER A 235 2.98 -6.22 38.04
N PHE A 236 4.13 -6.83 37.75
CA PHE A 236 5.23 -6.15 37.09
C PHE A 236 6.21 -7.15 36.44
N ILE A 237 7.03 -6.66 35.52
CA ILE A 237 8.08 -7.40 34.84
C ILE A 237 9.40 -6.68 35.03
N ILE A 238 10.46 -7.44 35.32
CA ILE A 238 11.83 -6.94 35.37
C ILE A 238 12.52 -7.35 34.09
N THR A 239 13.19 -6.42 33.41
CA THR A 239 13.92 -6.70 32.17
C THR A 239 15.26 -5.96 32.09
N ASN A 240 16.21 -6.54 31.34
CA ASN A 240 17.49 -5.93 31.01
C ASN A 240 17.43 -4.99 29.79
N ALA A 241 16.24 -4.66 29.29
CA ALA A 241 16.08 -3.66 28.25
C ALA A 241 16.24 -2.24 28.83
N LYS A 242 17.09 -1.40 28.22
CA LYS A 242 17.12 0.05 28.47
C LYS A 242 15.88 0.68 27.83
N LEU A 243 14.84 0.90 28.63
CA LEU A 243 13.57 1.48 28.17
C LEU A 243 13.48 2.99 28.41
N PHE A 244 14.54 3.58 28.96
CA PHE A 244 14.69 5.02 29.17
C PHE A 244 15.47 5.64 28.02
N SER A 245 14.91 6.71 27.45
CA SER A 245 15.71 7.69 26.71
C SER A 245 16.46 8.53 27.75
N ASP A 246 17.75 8.79 27.54
CA ASP A 246 18.47 9.79 28.35
C ASP A 246 17.82 11.17 28.23
#